data_AF-A0A1I6ZLG8-F1
#
_entry.id   AF-A0A1I6ZLG8-F1
#
_cell.length_a   1.000
_cell.length_b   1.000
_cell.length_c   1.000
_cell.angle_alpha   90.00
_cell.angle_beta   90.00
_cell.angle_gamma   90.00
#
_symmetry.space_group_name_H-M   'P 1'
#
loop_
_entity.id
_entity.type
_entity.pdbx_description
1 polymer ?
#
loop_
_entity_poly.entity_id
_entity_poly.type
_entity_poly.pdbx_seq_one_letter_code
_entity_poly.pdbx_strand_id
1 'polypeptide(L)' 'MSLAQNIQTADTDELTALARYLTDEFAMQETNPLDGAEKPAEPTNVAAALSAWAYMQLNAQDQGD' A
#
# COMPACT_ATOMS: atom_id res chain seq x y z
N MET A 1 6.22 -14.34 -10.70
CA MET A 1 5.16 -13.33 -10.54
C MET A 1 5.66 -12.33 -9.52
N SER A 2 5.85 -11.07 -9.91
CA SER A 2 6.37 -10.05 -8.98
C SER A 2 5.26 -9.67 -7.98
N LEU A 3 5.64 -9.28 -6.76
CA LEU A 3 4.69 -8.84 -5.72
C LEU A 3 3.75 -7.72 -6.20
N ALA A 4 4.26 -6.83 -7.05
CA ALA A 4 3.47 -5.75 -7.66
C ALA A 4 2.32 -6.28 -8.53
N GLN A 5 2.56 -7.34 -9.30
CA GLN A 5 1.51 -8.01 -10.09
C GLN A 5 0.43 -8.61 -9.19
N ASN A 6 0.82 -9.29 -8.12
CA ASN A 6 -0.14 -9.86 -7.17
C ASN A 6 -0.99 -8.79 -6.48
N ILE A 7 -0.40 -7.64 -6.13
CA ILE A 7 -1.13 -6.51 -5.53
C ILE A 7 -2.09 -5.88 -6.55
N GLN A 8 -1.72 -5.77 -7.82
CA GLN A 8 -2.59 -5.20 -8.86
C GLN A 8 -3.82 -6.07 -9.15
N THR A 9 -3.67 -7.39 -9.10
CA THR A 9 -4.77 -8.34 -9.41
C THR A 9 -5.54 -8.79 -8.18
N ALA A 10 -5.12 -8.42 -6.97
CA ALA A 10 -5.81 -8.79 -5.73
C ALA A 10 -7.17 -8.10 -5.63
N ASP A 11 -8.15 -8.81 -5.08
CA ASP A 11 -9.47 -8.24 -4.82
C ASP A 11 -9.39 -7.20 -3.68
N THR A 12 -10.37 -6.31 -3.63
CA THR A 12 -10.42 -5.23 -2.62
C THR A 12 -10.37 -5.77 -1.18
N ASP A 13 -11.01 -6.92 -0.95
CA ASP A 13 -11.04 -7.56 0.37
C ASP A 13 -9.68 -8.13 0.77
N GLU A 14 -8.93 -8.70 -0.19
CA GLU A 14 -7.57 -9.23 0.05
C GLU A 14 -6.59 -8.11 0.36
N LEU A 15 -6.65 -7.00 -0.38
CA LEU A 15 -5.83 -5.82 -0.11
C LEU A 15 -6.18 -5.18 1.23
N THR A 16 -7.46 -5.15 1.60
CA THR A 16 -7.90 -4.65 2.90
C THR A 16 -7.41 -5.55 4.03
N ALA A 17 -7.46 -6.87 3.86
CA ALA A 17 -6.95 -7.82 4.85
C ALA A 17 -5.43 -7.68 5.03
N LEU A 18 -4.68 -7.57 3.93
CA LEU A 18 -3.24 -7.31 3.96
C LEU A 18 -2.93 -5.98 4.67
N ALA A 19 -3.65 -4.92 4.35
CA ALA A 19 -3.45 -3.63 4.98
C ALA A 19 -3.73 -3.65 6.48
N ARG A 20 -4.79 -4.32 6.93
CA ARG A 20 -5.09 -4.52 8.36
C ARG A 20 -3.98 -5.31 9.06
N TYR A 21 -3.54 -6.41 8.45
CA TYR A 21 -2.42 -7.17 8.99
C TYR A 21 -1.17 -6.29 9.17
N LEU A 22 -0.85 -5.46 8.18
CA LEU A 22 0.29 -4.56 8.25
C LEU A 22 0.13 -3.49 9.34
N THR A 23 -1.05 -2.88 9.47
CA THR A 23 -1.30 -1.87 10.51
C THR A 23 -1.21 -2.46 11.91
N ASP A 24 -1.78 -3.65 12.12
CA ASP A 24 -1.92 -4.28 13.44
C ASP A 24 -0.59 -4.87 13.92
N GLU A 25 0.13 -5.58 13.04
CA GLU A 25 1.38 -6.27 13.42
C GLU A 25 2.60 -5.34 13.47
N PHE A 26 2.62 -4.29 12.65
CA PHE A 26 3.79 -3.40 12.53
C PHE A 26 3.59 -2.02 13.15
N ALA A 27 2.46 -1.79 13.86
CA ALA A 27 2.15 -0.53 14.53
C ALA A 27 2.34 0.70 13.64
N MET A 28 1.95 0.58 12.36
CA MET A 28 2.19 1.60 11.34
C MET A 28 1.60 2.96 11.76
N GLN A 29 2.36 4.03 11.53
CA GLN A 29 1.92 5.40 11.73
C GLN A 29 1.85 6.11 10.38
N GLU A 30 0.90 7.02 10.25
CA GLU A 30 0.81 7.96 9.15
C GLU A 30 1.06 9.38 9.64
N THR A 31 1.80 10.15 8.85
CA THR A 31 2.05 11.56 9.11
C THR A 31 1.01 12.39 8.36
N ASN A 32 0.29 13.24 9.09
CA ASN A 32 -0.60 14.21 8.47
C ASN A 32 0.23 15.25 7.70
N PRO A 33 0.03 15.40 6.37
CA PRO A 33 0.84 16.31 5.56
C PRO A 33 0.62 17.79 5.87
N LEU A 34 -0.45 18.16 6.59
CA LEU A 34 -0.78 19.56 6.88
C LEU A 34 -0.07 20.11 8.11
N ASP A 35 0.06 19.29 9.15
CA ASP A 35 0.59 19.70 10.46
C ASP A 35 1.73 18.82 10.96
N GLY A 36 2.08 17.74 10.26
CA GLY A 36 3.13 16.81 10.63
C GLY A 36 2.78 15.89 11.80
N ALA A 37 1.52 15.89 12.26
CA ALA A 37 1.10 15.04 13.37
C ALA A 37 1.13 13.56 12.95
N GLU A 38 1.69 12.71 13.81
CA GLU A 38 1.66 11.26 13.65
C GLU A 38 0.39 10.68 14.29
N LYS A 39 -0.26 9.76 13.58
CA LYS A 39 -1.37 8.95 14.10
C LYS A 39 -1.29 7.52 13.57
N PRO A 40 -1.98 6.55 14.19
CA PRO A 40 -2.06 5.21 13.64
C PRO A 40 -2.52 5.23 12.19
N ALA A 41 -1.83 4.46 11.34
CA ALA A 41 -2.16 4.37 9.93
C ALA A 41 -3.53 3.70 9.74
N GLU A 42 -4.35 4.28 8.88
CA GLU A 42 -5.64 3.65 8.54
C GLU A 42 -5.42 2.56 7.48
N PRO A 43 -6.04 1.37 7.61
CA PRO A 43 -5.88 0.30 6.62
C PRO A 43 -6.23 0.73 5.19
N THR A 44 -7.18 1.65 5.02
CA THR A 44 -7.54 2.24 3.73
C THR A 44 -6.38 3.02 3.09
N ASN A 45 -5.64 3.79 3.88
CA ASN A 45 -4.49 4.56 3.42
C ASN A 45 -3.31 3.63 3.08
N VAL A 46 -3.09 2.59 3.88
CA VAL A 46 -2.08 1.56 3.61
C VAL A 46 -2.41 0.79 2.33
N ALA A 47 -3.67 0.39 2.13
CA ALA A 47 -4.12 -0.26 0.90
C ALA A 47 -3.93 0.65 -0.33
N ALA A 48 -4.27 1.94 -0.22
CA ALA A 48 -4.04 2.91 -1.28
C ALA A 48 -2.54 3.07 -1.61
N ALA A 49 -1.68 3.12 -0.59
CA ALA A 49 -0.23 3.20 -0.76
C ALA A 49 0.33 1.94 -1.45
N LEU A 50 -0.14 0.74 -1.09
CA LEU A 50 0.24 -0.52 -1.74
C LEU A 50 -0.14 -0.52 -3.23
N SER A 51 -1.36 -0.09 -3.57
CA SER A 51 -1.82 0.00 -4.95
C SER A 51 -1.00 1.02 -5.77
N ALA A 52 -0.70 2.18 -5.19
CA ALA A 52 0.14 3.19 -5.83
C ALA A 52 1.58 2.67 -6.07
N TRP A 53 2.15 1.97 -5.07
CA TRP A 53 3.46 1.34 -5.20
C TRP A 53 3.48 0.28 -6.31
N ALA A 54 2.48 -0.61 -6.35
CA ALA A 54 2.39 -1.64 -7.36
C ALA A 54 2.28 -1.05 -8.78
N TYR A 55 1.47 0.00 -8.95
CA TYR A 55 1.39 0.74 -10.20
C TYR A 55 2.76 1.30 -10.60
N MET A 56 3.49 1.96 -9.71
CA MET A 56 4.82 2.51 -10.03
C MET A 56 5.81 1.42 -10.43
N GLN A 57 5.83 0.28 -9.75
CA GLN A 57 6.75 -0.82 -10.06
C GLN A 57 6.49 -1.42 -11.44
N LEU A 58 5.22 -1.61 -11.82
CA LEU A 58 4.85 -2.19 -13.11
C LEU A 58 5.14 -1.22 -14.26
N ASN A 59 4.83 0.07 -14.10
CA ASN A 59 5.14 1.05 -15.15
C ASN A 59 6.64 1.36 -15.26
N ALA A 60 7.41 1.24 -14.17
CA ALA A 60 8.87 1.36 -14.23
C ALA A 60 9.52 0.17 -14.96
N GLN A 61 8.90 -1.01 -14.89
CA GLN A 61 9.33 -2.18 -15.67
C GLN A 61 9.03 -1.99 -17.16
N ASP A 62 7.87 -1.42 -17.51
CA ASP A 62 7.48 -1.18 -18.91
C ASP A 62 8.31 -0.10 -19.63
N GLN A 63 9.00 0.79 -18.90
CA GLN A 63 9.87 1.82 -19.48
C GLN A 63 11.36 1.42 -19.53
N GLY A 64 11.70 0.25 -18.97
CA GLY A 64 13.09 -0.23 -18.84
C GLY A 64 13.53 -1.26 -19.87
N ASP A 65 12.65 -1.62 -20.82
CA ASP A 65 12.90 -2.57 -21.91
C ASP A 65 12.83 -1.87 -23.29
#